data_AF-A0A973L0Y2-F1
#
_entry.id   AF-A0A973L0Y2-F1
#
_cell.length_a   1.000
_cell.length_b   1.000
_cell.length_c   1.000
_cell.angle_alpha   90.00
_cell.angle_beta   90.00
_cell.angle_gamma   90.00
#
_symmetry.space_group_name_H-M   'P 1'
#
loop_
_entity.id
_entity.type
_entity.pdbx_description
1 polymer ?
#
loop_
_entity_poly.entity_id
_entity_poly.type
_entity_poly.pdbx_seq_one_letter_code
_entity_poly.pdbx_strand_id
1 'polypeptide(L)'
;YGYPHPALAEQYNAPGSPYWAMKSLLPLALPASHPFWTAPEPPAPALAPVSAQPHAGAVLMRADGEVTLLAGRQHHAWVRHGAEKYAKFAYSTRFGFSLPSGPLGLEQGAYDSMLALSDDGNHYRVREEPGATQVAGDTIRCTWHPWPDVEITTWLTAAPPWHLRTHRIRTGRALHTAEGGFAVDRDPGLTRQACAGRARAWGPAGLTGLIDSDGQRTGRVVDALPGTNVLARRTALPTLIGQLTPGEHWLRCVVLGTAAGPEGEAAWRRPPAHPTMGGST
;
A
#
# COMPACT_ATOMS: atom_id res chain seq x y z
N TYR A 1 -10.80 2.68 11.98
CA TYR A 1 -11.20 1.38 11.38
C TYR A 1 -12.72 1.37 11.24
N GLY A 2 -13.24 0.69 10.22
CA GLY A 2 -14.67 0.74 9.84
C GLY A 2 -15.59 -0.21 10.61
N TYR A 3 -15.04 -1.17 11.35
CA TYR A 3 -15.78 -2.12 12.18
C TYR A 3 -14.90 -2.70 13.30
N PRO A 4 -15.45 -3.35 14.34
CA PRO A 4 -14.65 -3.96 15.41
C PRO A 4 -13.61 -4.96 14.88
N HIS A 5 -12.34 -4.70 15.14
CA HIS A 5 -11.22 -5.47 14.57
C HIS A 5 -10.15 -5.79 15.62
N PRO A 6 -10.26 -6.91 16.37
CA PRO A 6 -9.34 -7.24 17.46
C PRO A 6 -7.87 -7.35 17.04
N ALA A 7 -7.60 -7.78 15.81
CA ALA A 7 -6.22 -7.88 15.29
C ALA A 7 -5.51 -6.52 15.17
N LEU A 8 -6.24 -5.40 15.23
CA LEU A 8 -5.62 -4.08 15.26
C LEU A 8 -4.95 -3.79 16.60
N ALA A 9 -5.41 -4.39 17.70
CA ALA A 9 -4.82 -4.21 19.01
C ALA A 9 -3.35 -4.67 19.02
N GLU A 10 -2.48 -3.80 19.50
CA GLU A 10 -1.05 -4.06 19.66
C GLU A 10 -0.79 -4.51 21.09
N GLN A 11 0.27 -5.28 21.30
CA GLN A 11 0.59 -5.88 22.60
C GLN A 11 0.85 -4.84 23.70
N TYR A 12 1.09 -3.58 23.35
CA TYR A 12 1.30 -2.49 24.30
C TYR A 12 0.07 -1.58 24.46
N ASN A 13 -1.03 -1.86 23.76
CA ASN A 13 -2.26 -1.11 23.89
C ASN A 13 -3.00 -1.54 25.17
N ALA A 14 -3.45 -0.56 25.95
CA ALA A 14 -4.25 -0.74 27.14
C ALA A 14 -5.51 0.16 27.06
N PRO A 15 -6.54 -0.05 27.90
CA PRO A 15 -7.73 0.80 27.90
C PRO A 15 -7.47 2.30 28.07
N GLY A 16 -6.32 2.68 28.66
CA GLY A 16 -5.88 4.08 28.78
C GLY A 16 -5.13 4.64 27.58
N SER A 17 -4.70 3.82 26.61
CA SER A 17 -3.98 4.28 25.41
C SER A 17 -4.72 5.36 24.61
N PRO A 18 -6.07 5.34 24.49
CA PRO A 18 -6.81 6.44 23.85
C PRO A 18 -6.60 7.82 24.50
N TYR A 19 -6.21 7.90 25.77
CA TYR A 19 -5.93 9.20 26.41
C TYR A 19 -4.74 9.93 25.78
N TRP A 20 -3.85 9.25 25.05
CA TRP A 20 -2.81 9.91 24.25
C TRP A 20 -3.37 10.86 23.19
N ALA A 21 -4.56 10.56 22.65
CA ALA A 21 -5.23 11.43 21.69
C ALA A 21 -5.66 12.78 22.32
N MET A 22 -5.82 12.85 23.64
CA MET A 22 -6.21 14.08 24.35
C MET A 22 -5.15 15.18 24.27
N LYS A 23 -3.94 14.88 23.78
CA LYS A 23 -2.93 15.89 23.48
C LYS A 23 -3.41 16.94 22.46
N SER A 24 -4.32 16.57 21.56
CA SER A 24 -4.93 17.53 20.63
C SER A 24 -5.84 18.54 21.33
N LEU A 25 -6.31 18.24 22.54
CA LEU A 25 -7.16 19.12 23.35
C LEU A 25 -6.37 20.05 24.28
N LEU A 26 -5.04 19.97 24.29
CA LEU A 26 -4.19 20.87 25.08
C LEU A 26 -4.48 22.36 24.85
N PRO A 27 -4.84 22.82 23.62
CA PRO A 27 -5.21 24.21 23.42
C PRO A 27 -6.42 24.68 24.24
N LEU A 28 -7.31 23.79 24.68
CA LEU A 28 -8.46 24.14 25.55
C LEU A 28 -8.03 24.71 26.92
N ALA A 29 -6.78 24.50 27.34
CA ALA A 29 -6.24 25.10 28.56
C ALA A 29 -5.86 26.59 28.38
N LEU A 30 -5.87 27.11 27.15
CA LEU A 30 -5.51 28.51 26.87
C LEU A 30 -6.68 29.45 27.25
N PRO A 31 -6.39 30.65 27.79
CA PRO A 31 -7.41 31.65 28.09
C PRO A 31 -8.24 32.00 26.85
N ALA A 32 -9.52 32.36 27.02
CA ALA A 32 -10.39 32.76 25.91
C ALA A 32 -9.85 33.94 25.08
N SER A 33 -9.01 34.80 25.68
CA SER A 33 -8.34 35.91 24.99
C SER A 33 -7.10 35.50 24.18
N HIS A 34 -6.65 34.25 24.26
CA HIS A 34 -5.43 33.80 23.61
C HIS A 34 -5.56 33.84 22.06
N PRO A 35 -4.52 34.25 21.31
CA PRO A 35 -4.57 34.34 19.85
C PRO A 35 -5.00 33.08 19.11
N PHE A 36 -4.75 31.90 19.69
CA PHE A 36 -5.26 30.63 19.16
C PHE A 36 -6.78 30.65 18.93
N TRP A 37 -7.55 31.33 19.79
CA TRP A 37 -9.01 31.42 19.71
C TRP A 37 -9.51 32.68 18.99
N THR A 38 -8.74 33.76 19.03
CA THR A 38 -9.18 35.08 18.56
C THR A 38 -8.61 35.47 17.21
N ALA A 39 -7.57 34.79 16.72
CA ALA A 39 -7.04 35.04 15.39
C ALA A 39 -8.09 34.68 14.31
N PRO A 40 -8.23 35.48 13.25
CA PRO A 40 -9.07 35.14 12.11
C PRO A 40 -8.59 33.83 11.47
N GLU A 41 -9.51 32.89 11.23
CA GLU A 41 -9.22 31.64 10.53
C GLU A 41 -8.96 31.93 9.04
N PRO A 42 -7.74 31.73 8.53
CA PRO A 42 -7.49 31.85 7.10
C PRO A 42 -8.06 30.63 6.36
N PRO A 43 -8.36 30.74 5.06
CA PRO A 43 -8.74 29.58 4.27
C PRO A 43 -7.63 28.52 4.30
N ALA A 44 -8.02 27.24 4.32
CA ALA A 44 -7.07 26.15 4.28
C ALA A 44 -6.16 26.27 3.03
N PRO A 45 -4.84 26.09 3.17
CA PRO A 45 -3.93 26.21 2.03
C PRO A 45 -4.20 25.09 1.03
N ALA A 46 -4.10 25.42 -0.25
CA ALA A 46 -4.12 24.41 -1.30
C ALA A 46 -2.92 23.47 -1.13
N LEU A 47 -3.20 22.16 -1.08
CA LEU A 47 -2.17 21.14 -0.94
C LEU A 47 -1.78 20.62 -2.32
N ALA A 48 -0.47 20.49 -2.55
CA ALA A 48 0.03 19.91 -3.80
C ALA A 48 -0.46 18.45 -3.97
N PRO A 49 -0.74 18.02 -5.22
CA PRO A 49 -1.13 16.63 -5.51
C PRO A 49 -0.08 15.62 -5.05
N VAL A 50 1.20 15.99 -5.06
CA VAL A 50 2.31 15.17 -4.55
C VAL A 50 3.10 15.99 -3.53
N SER A 51 3.44 15.37 -2.40
CA SER A 51 4.22 16.01 -1.34
C SER A 51 5.23 15.02 -0.76
N ALA A 52 6.51 15.27 -1.02
CA ALA A 52 7.61 14.52 -0.44
C ALA A 52 7.71 14.76 1.07
N GLN A 53 8.00 13.69 1.82
CA GLN A 53 8.24 13.72 3.26
C GLN A 53 9.59 13.02 3.57
N PRO A 54 10.74 13.65 3.22
CA PRO A 54 12.04 12.96 3.23
C PRO A 54 12.44 12.42 4.60
N HIS A 55 12.19 13.18 5.68
CA HIS A 55 12.49 12.73 7.04
C HIS A 55 11.64 11.52 7.45
N ALA A 56 10.38 11.49 7.03
CA ALA A 56 9.49 10.35 7.26
C ALA A 56 9.78 9.17 6.31
N GLY A 57 10.57 9.37 5.26
CA GLY A 57 10.80 8.35 4.23
C GLY A 57 9.52 8.02 3.44
N ALA A 58 8.73 9.04 3.12
CA ALA A 58 7.40 8.90 2.55
C ALA A 58 7.11 9.94 1.45
N VAL A 59 6.07 9.67 0.65
CA VAL A 59 5.49 10.60 -0.32
C VAL A 59 3.97 10.53 -0.19
N LEU A 60 3.31 11.68 -0.06
CA LEU A 60 1.86 11.79 -0.05
C LEU A 60 1.36 12.07 -1.47
N MET A 61 0.33 11.34 -1.89
CA MET A 61 -0.39 11.49 -3.14
C MET A 61 -1.84 11.87 -2.84
N ARG A 62 -2.36 12.89 -3.52
CA ARG A 62 -3.74 13.38 -3.41
C ARG A 62 -4.43 13.33 -4.76
N ALA A 63 -5.58 12.68 -4.82
CA ALA A 63 -6.45 12.64 -5.99
C ALA A 63 -7.90 12.44 -5.52
N ASP A 64 -8.84 13.14 -6.15
CA ASP A 64 -10.29 12.95 -5.94
C ASP A 64 -10.72 13.00 -4.46
N GLY A 65 -10.16 13.96 -3.71
CA GLY A 65 -10.43 14.16 -2.27
C GLY A 65 -9.75 13.16 -1.34
N GLU A 66 -8.89 12.30 -1.86
CA GLU A 66 -8.36 11.14 -1.13
C GLU A 66 -6.85 11.15 -1.10
N VAL A 67 -6.29 10.53 -0.06
CA VAL A 67 -4.86 10.55 0.21
C VAL A 67 -4.30 9.14 0.23
N THR A 68 -3.24 8.94 -0.53
CA THR A 68 -2.41 7.73 -0.45
C THR A 68 -1.02 8.11 0.03
N LEU A 69 -0.55 7.42 1.07
CA LEU A 69 0.82 7.50 1.54
C LEU A 69 1.64 6.41 0.85
N LEU A 70 2.68 6.76 0.12
CA LEU A 70 3.75 5.83 -0.26
C LEU A 70 4.77 5.80 0.88
N ALA A 71 5.13 4.61 1.35
CA ALA A 71 5.96 4.41 2.54
C ALA A 71 7.23 3.60 2.25
N GLY A 72 8.37 4.11 2.70
CA GLY A 72 9.69 3.56 2.40
C GLY A 72 10.57 3.23 3.59
N ARG A 73 10.29 3.82 4.76
CA ARG A 73 11.20 3.80 5.93
C ARG A 73 10.56 3.24 7.19
N GLN A 74 9.26 3.41 7.32
CA GLN A 74 8.48 2.95 8.45
C GLN A 74 8.61 1.43 8.60
N HIS A 75 8.84 0.97 9.83
CA HIS A 75 8.85 -0.44 10.21
C HIS A 75 8.78 -0.54 11.73
N HIS A 76 8.10 -1.57 12.23
CA HIS A 76 8.08 -1.89 13.65
C HIS A 76 7.86 -3.40 13.83
N ALA A 77 8.90 -4.20 13.59
CA ALA A 77 8.82 -5.66 13.63
C ALA A 77 8.41 -6.22 15.00
N TRP A 78 8.69 -5.48 16.08
CA TRP A 78 8.21 -5.85 17.40
C TRP A 78 6.68 -5.85 17.50
N VAL A 79 5.99 -4.95 16.80
CA VAL A 79 4.54 -4.75 16.93
C VAL A 79 3.77 -5.87 16.23
N ARG A 80 2.68 -6.34 16.85
CA ARG A 80 1.76 -7.30 16.23
C ARG A 80 1.28 -6.79 14.87
N HIS A 81 1.51 -7.58 13.83
CA HIS A 81 1.26 -7.23 12.43
C HIS A 81 2.05 -5.98 11.96
N GLY A 82 3.30 -5.88 12.43
CA GLY A 82 4.17 -4.74 12.18
C GLY A 82 4.45 -4.50 10.69
N ALA A 83 4.61 -5.58 9.92
CA ALA A 83 4.80 -5.50 8.47
C ALA A 83 3.60 -4.83 7.80
N GLU A 84 2.38 -5.21 8.17
CA GLU A 84 1.17 -4.68 7.57
C GLU A 84 0.86 -3.26 8.00
N LYS A 85 1.08 -2.97 9.29
CA LYS A 85 0.75 -1.66 9.87
C LYS A 85 1.78 -0.59 9.52
N TYR A 86 3.04 -0.97 9.29
CA TYR A 86 4.12 0.00 9.13
C TYR A 86 4.99 -0.19 7.89
N ALA A 87 5.03 -1.36 7.25
CA ALA A 87 6.00 -1.64 6.19
C ALA A 87 5.40 -1.86 4.79
N LYS A 88 4.10 -1.59 4.57
CA LYS A 88 3.49 -1.61 3.22
C LYS A 88 4.07 -0.55 2.32
N PHE A 89 3.96 -0.77 1.01
CA PHE A 89 4.35 0.23 0.01
C PHE A 89 3.37 1.40 -0.04
N ALA A 90 2.09 1.16 0.22
CA ALA A 90 1.06 2.19 0.17
C ALA A 90 -0.01 2.00 1.26
N TYR A 91 -0.54 3.13 1.75
CA TYR A 91 -1.71 3.20 2.64
C TYR A 91 -2.71 4.20 2.07
N SER A 92 -3.97 3.80 1.92
CA SER A 92 -5.01 4.63 1.30
C SER A 92 -6.09 5.01 2.32
N THR A 93 -6.54 6.27 2.29
CA THR A 93 -7.71 6.72 3.07
C THR A 93 -9.00 6.02 2.66
N ARG A 94 -9.14 5.67 1.37
CA ARG A 94 -10.33 4.98 0.84
C ARG A 94 -10.33 3.49 1.17
N PHE A 95 -9.22 2.81 0.95
CA PHE A 95 -9.15 1.34 1.00
C PHE A 95 -8.62 0.79 2.32
N GLY A 96 -8.02 1.64 3.16
CA GLY A 96 -7.34 1.21 4.36
C GLY A 96 -6.16 0.30 4.04
N PHE A 97 -5.96 -0.72 4.88
CA PHE A 97 -4.96 -1.77 4.70
C PHE A 97 -5.47 -3.08 5.31
N SER A 98 -4.93 -4.21 4.88
CA SER A 98 -5.28 -5.53 5.42
C SER A 98 -4.24 -6.07 6.42
N LEU A 99 -4.70 -6.91 7.34
CA LEU A 99 -3.96 -7.71 8.31
C LEU A 99 -4.17 -9.19 7.96
N PRO A 100 -3.14 -10.04 8.00
CA PRO A 100 -3.30 -11.46 7.70
C PRO A 100 -4.18 -12.14 8.76
N SER A 101 -5.05 -13.04 8.31
CA SER A 101 -5.83 -13.92 9.19
C SER A 101 -5.09 -15.24 9.50
N GLY A 102 -4.03 -15.54 8.76
CA GLY A 102 -3.22 -16.75 8.89
C GLY A 102 -2.07 -16.78 7.86
N PRO A 103 -1.17 -17.77 7.93
CA PRO A 103 0.07 -17.77 7.17
C PRO A 103 -0.05 -18.44 5.78
N LEU A 104 -1.18 -19.08 5.47
CA LEU A 104 -1.31 -19.95 4.29
C LEU A 104 -1.98 -19.23 3.11
N GLY A 105 -1.30 -19.24 1.98
CA GLY A 105 -1.82 -18.75 0.72
C GLY A 105 -2.07 -17.25 0.70
N LEU A 106 -2.66 -16.80 -0.41
CA LEU A 106 -2.91 -15.39 -0.66
C LEU A 106 -4.20 -14.92 0.03
N GLU A 107 -5.16 -15.83 0.21
CA GLU A 107 -6.47 -15.57 0.81
C GLU A 107 -6.36 -15.23 2.30
N GLN A 108 -5.50 -15.95 3.05
CA GLN A 108 -5.27 -15.65 4.48
C GLN A 108 -4.28 -14.50 4.67
N GLY A 109 -3.27 -14.40 3.80
CA GLY A 109 -2.22 -13.39 3.89
C GLY A 109 -2.70 -11.98 3.54
N ALA A 110 -3.68 -11.85 2.63
CA ALA A 110 -4.29 -10.56 2.25
C ALA A 110 -3.24 -9.46 1.94
N TYR A 111 -2.25 -9.79 1.11
CA TYR A 111 -1.06 -8.98 0.84
C TYR A 111 -1.32 -7.72 0.00
N ASP A 112 -2.24 -6.85 0.43
CA ASP A 112 -2.49 -5.57 -0.22
C ASP A 112 -1.35 -4.59 -0.01
N SER A 113 -1.02 -3.87 -1.07
CA SER A 113 0.05 -2.88 -1.14
C SER A 113 1.43 -3.40 -0.75
N MET A 114 1.72 -4.65 -1.11
CA MET A 114 2.99 -5.34 -0.88
C MET A 114 3.39 -6.20 -2.08
N LEU A 115 4.67 -6.53 -2.16
CA LEU A 115 5.21 -7.64 -2.94
C LEU A 115 5.46 -8.80 -1.98
N ALA A 116 4.63 -9.82 -2.08
CA ALA A 116 4.73 -11.06 -1.32
C ALA A 116 5.51 -12.11 -2.14
N LEU A 117 6.46 -12.78 -1.50
CA LEU A 117 7.34 -13.78 -2.11
C LEU A 117 7.27 -15.09 -1.35
N SER A 118 7.33 -16.21 -2.04
CA SER A 118 7.27 -17.54 -1.43
C SER A 118 8.19 -18.52 -2.15
N ASP A 119 8.90 -19.37 -1.41
CA ASP A 119 9.73 -20.45 -1.96
C ASP A 119 9.01 -21.81 -2.03
N ASP A 120 7.78 -21.91 -1.49
CA ASP A 120 6.93 -23.11 -1.54
C ASP A 120 5.54 -22.89 -2.16
N GLY A 121 5.25 -21.65 -2.59
CA GLY A 121 3.98 -21.24 -3.17
C GLY A 121 2.84 -21.04 -2.16
N ASN A 122 3.09 -21.24 -0.86
CA ASN A 122 2.05 -21.27 0.18
C ASN A 122 2.35 -20.32 1.35
N HIS A 123 3.59 -20.25 1.84
CA HIS A 123 4.00 -19.32 2.88
C HIS A 123 4.72 -18.14 2.23
N TYR A 124 4.23 -16.93 2.46
CA TYR A 124 4.79 -15.74 1.83
C TYR A 124 5.47 -14.84 2.86
N ARG A 125 6.54 -14.20 2.42
CA ARG A 125 7.26 -13.14 3.12
C ARG A 125 7.10 -11.83 2.37
N VAL A 126 7.08 -10.74 3.13
CA VAL A 126 6.94 -9.37 2.63
C VAL A 126 8.07 -8.51 3.18
N ARG A 127 8.09 -7.23 2.81
CA ARG A 127 9.00 -6.27 3.44
C ARG A 127 8.58 -6.04 4.89
N GLU A 128 9.41 -6.45 5.83
CA GLU A 128 9.23 -6.20 7.27
C GLU A 128 10.07 -5.03 7.75
N GLU A 129 11.37 -5.03 7.40
CA GLU A 129 12.33 -4.00 7.76
C GLU A 129 13.02 -3.47 6.49
N PRO A 130 12.79 -2.21 6.09
CA PRO A 130 13.54 -1.58 5.03
C PRO A 130 14.96 -1.25 5.51
N GLY A 131 15.94 -1.46 4.63
CA GLY A 131 17.29 -0.93 4.76
C GLY A 131 17.33 0.58 4.51
N ALA A 132 18.41 1.07 3.90
CA ALA A 132 18.56 2.50 3.64
C ALA A 132 17.45 3.01 2.70
N THR A 133 16.64 3.95 3.19
CA THR A 133 15.59 4.63 2.43
C THR A 133 16.09 5.97 1.92
N GLN A 134 15.79 6.29 0.66
CA GLN A 134 16.00 7.60 0.06
C GLN A 134 14.66 8.12 -0.50
N VAL A 135 14.41 9.40 -0.32
CA VAL A 135 13.27 10.11 -0.94
C VAL A 135 13.84 11.22 -1.81
N ALA A 136 13.59 11.14 -3.11
CA ALA A 136 14.01 12.12 -4.09
C ALA A 136 12.80 12.57 -4.89
N GLY A 137 12.31 13.79 -4.62
CA GLY A 137 11.09 14.30 -5.24
C GLY A 137 9.88 13.42 -4.91
N ASP A 138 9.26 12.88 -5.96
CA ASP A 138 8.07 12.01 -5.91
C ASP A 138 8.38 10.52 -5.71
N THR A 139 9.67 10.17 -5.61
CA THR A 139 10.14 8.78 -5.65
C THR A 139 10.83 8.38 -4.35
N ILE A 140 10.42 7.23 -3.84
CA ILE A 140 11.03 6.54 -2.70
C ILE A 140 11.85 5.38 -3.22
N ARG A 141 13.05 5.18 -2.70
CA ARG A 141 13.86 3.97 -2.90
C ARG A 141 14.18 3.32 -1.56
N CYS A 142 14.06 2.01 -1.46
CA CYS A 142 14.53 1.24 -0.31
C CYS A 142 15.03 -0.15 -0.71
N THR A 143 16.00 -0.69 0.02
CA THR A 143 16.43 -2.09 -0.09
C THR A 143 15.80 -2.93 1.03
N TRP A 144 15.59 -4.22 0.82
CA TRP A 144 15.10 -5.15 1.84
C TRP A 144 15.39 -6.61 1.46
N HIS A 145 15.39 -7.49 2.47
CA HIS A 145 15.82 -8.89 2.34
C HIS A 145 14.84 -9.85 3.01
N PRO A 146 13.92 -10.49 2.27
CA PRO A 146 13.01 -11.48 2.86
C PRO A 146 13.72 -12.81 3.22
N TRP A 147 14.90 -13.06 2.62
CA TRP A 147 15.84 -14.13 2.97
C TRP A 147 17.28 -13.61 2.84
N PRO A 148 18.28 -14.28 3.44
CA PRO A 148 19.69 -13.90 3.30
C PRO A 148 20.23 -13.88 1.86
N ASP A 149 19.67 -14.71 0.97
CA ASP A 149 20.06 -14.84 -0.45
C ASP A 149 19.08 -14.14 -1.41
N VAL A 150 18.17 -13.31 -0.88
CA VAL A 150 17.20 -12.55 -1.67
C VAL A 150 17.32 -11.07 -1.31
N GLU A 151 17.82 -10.27 -2.24
CA GLU A 151 17.91 -8.81 -2.10
C GLU A 151 16.94 -8.13 -3.06
N ILE A 152 16.18 -7.16 -2.56
CA ILE A 152 15.20 -6.43 -3.34
C ILE A 152 15.41 -4.94 -3.15
N THR A 153 15.63 -4.23 -4.25
CA THR A 153 15.51 -2.77 -4.27
C THR A 153 14.14 -2.40 -4.85
N THR A 154 13.33 -1.71 -4.06
CA THR A 154 12.01 -1.21 -4.47
C THR A 154 12.09 0.30 -4.69
N TRP A 155 11.51 0.76 -5.80
CA TRP A 155 11.18 2.15 -6.06
C TRP A 155 9.66 2.34 -6.09
N LEU A 156 9.17 3.38 -5.42
CA LEU A 156 7.77 3.79 -5.41
C LEU A 156 7.69 5.23 -5.91
N THR A 157 7.02 5.47 -7.02
CA THR A 157 6.90 6.81 -7.63
C THR A 157 5.44 7.24 -7.64
N ALA A 158 5.15 8.43 -7.10
CA ALA A 158 3.79 8.98 -7.09
C ALA A 158 3.38 9.47 -8.49
N ALA A 159 2.18 9.10 -8.94
CA ALA A 159 1.61 9.54 -10.23
C ALA A 159 0.07 9.66 -10.15
N PRO A 160 -0.48 10.54 -9.28
CA PRO A 160 -1.89 10.54 -8.90
C PRO A 160 -2.87 10.45 -10.08
N PRO A 161 -3.91 9.59 -10.05
CA PRO A 161 -4.32 8.67 -8.96
C PRO A 161 -3.57 7.33 -8.94
N TRP A 162 -2.53 7.18 -9.75
CA TRP A 162 -1.69 6.00 -9.82
C TRP A 162 -0.45 6.12 -8.94
N HIS A 163 0.18 5.00 -8.64
CA HIS A 163 1.60 4.98 -8.28
C HIS A 163 2.30 3.84 -9.01
N LEU A 164 3.58 4.05 -9.28
CA LEU A 164 4.44 3.09 -9.94
C LEU A 164 5.22 2.31 -8.88
N ARG A 165 5.45 1.03 -9.14
CA ARG A 165 6.33 0.18 -8.34
C ARG A 165 7.32 -0.50 -9.25
N THR A 166 8.60 -0.35 -8.93
CA THR A 166 9.69 -1.09 -9.58
C THR A 166 10.44 -1.88 -8.54
N HIS A 167 10.72 -3.14 -8.84
CA HIS A 167 11.50 -4.03 -8.02
C HIS A 167 12.68 -4.55 -8.84
N ARG A 168 13.90 -4.34 -8.36
CA ARG A 168 15.07 -5.11 -8.79
C ARG A 168 15.29 -6.21 -7.78
N ILE A 169 15.19 -7.46 -8.21
CA ILE A 169 15.22 -8.64 -7.35
C ILE A 169 16.43 -9.48 -7.73
N ARG A 170 17.36 -9.69 -6.79
CA ARG A 170 18.47 -10.64 -6.92
C ARG A 170 18.18 -11.80 -5.99
N THR A 171 18.01 -13.00 -6.53
CA THR A 171 17.59 -14.18 -5.77
C THR A 171 18.49 -15.38 -6.05
N GLY A 172 18.92 -16.08 -5.00
CA GLY A 172 19.60 -17.38 -5.08
C GLY A 172 18.66 -18.57 -5.21
N ARG A 173 17.34 -18.36 -5.13
CA ARG A 173 16.30 -19.39 -5.10
C ARG A 173 15.18 -19.13 -6.12
N ALA A 174 14.42 -20.17 -6.42
CA ALA A 174 13.16 -20.02 -7.15
C ALA A 174 12.11 -19.38 -6.23
N LEU A 175 11.30 -18.46 -6.77
CA LEU A 175 10.31 -17.71 -6.00
C LEU A 175 8.98 -17.62 -6.74
N HIS A 176 7.88 -17.84 -6.02
CA HIS A 176 6.55 -17.37 -6.38
C HIS A 176 6.41 -15.91 -5.94
N THR A 177 5.78 -15.09 -6.78
CA THR A 177 5.57 -13.66 -6.52
C THR A 177 4.08 -13.33 -6.54
N ALA A 178 3.65 -12.44 -5.65
CA ALA A 178 2.30 -11.90 -5.58
C ALA A 178 2.35 -10.41 -5.20
N GLU A 179 2.03 -9.55 -6.17
CA GLU A 179 1.99 -8.09 -6.00
C GLU A 179 0.55 -7.62 -5.83
N GLY A 180 0.19 -7.17 -4.63
CA GLY A 180 -1.17 -6.72 -4.31
C GLY A 180 -1.39 -5.23 -4.53
N GLY A 181 -2.55 -4.89 -5.08
CA GLY A 181 -3.06 -3.52 -5.18
C GLY A 181 -3.66 -3.05 -3.86
N PHE A 182 -4.82 -2.40 -3.91
CA PHE A 182 -5.63 -2.15 -2.72
C PHE A 182 -6.75 -3.19 -2.61
N ALA A 183 -7.07 -3.61 -1.39
CA ALA A 183 -8.24 -4.44 -1.12
C ALA A 183 -9.51 -3.56 -1.13
N VAL A 184 -10.58 -4.02 -1.78
CA VAL A 184 -11.84 -3.28 -1.90
C VAL A 184 -13.02 -4.08 -1.35
N ASP A 185 -13.95 -3.41 -0.67
CA ASP A 185 -15.17 -4.02 -0.14
C ASP A 185 -15.96 -4.70 -1.27
N ARG A 186 -16.34 -5.96 -1.04
CA ARG A 186 -17.12 -6.74 -2.01
C ARG A 186 -18.59 -6.89 -1.65
N ASP A 187 -19.00 -6.45 -0.46
CA ASP A 187 -20.37 -6.64 0.04
C ASP A 187 -21.41 -5.77 -0.67
N PRO A 188 -21.13 -4.49 -1.01
CA PRO A 188 -22.06 -3.65 -1.76
C PRO A 188 -22.27 -4.06 -3.24
N GLY A 189 -21.64 -5.15 -3.68
CA GLY A 189 -21.60 -5.58 -5.09
C GLY A 189 -20.29 -5.17 -5.76
N LEU A 190 -19.61 -6.14 -6.36
CA LEU A 190 -18.27 -5.94 -6.91
C LEU A 190 -18.11 -6.67 -8.24
N THR A 191 -17.64 -5.93 -9.25
CA THR A 191 -17.19 -6.51 -10.51
C THR A 191 -15.70 -6.79 -10.46
N ARG A 192 -15.28 -7.91 -11.04
CA ARG A 192 -13.88 -8.36 -11.06
C ARG A 192 -13.45 -8.59 -12.50
N GLN A 193 -12.22 -8.20 -12.82
CA GLN A 193 -11.60 -8.52 -14.11
C GLN A 193 -10.14 -8.88 -13.90
N ALA A 194 -9.73 -10.01 -14.46
CA ALA A 194 -8.35 -10.47 -14.43
C ALA A 194 -7.99 -11.12 -15.78
N CYS A 195 -6.79 -10.83 -16.26
CA CYS A 195 -6.20 -11.43 -17.46
C CYS A 195 -4.66 -11.36 -17.39
N ALA A 196 -3.97 -11.79 -18.45
CA ALA A 196 -2.53 -11.62 -18.55
C ALA A 196 -2.13 -10.16 -18.31
N GLY A 197 -1.21 -9.96 -17.36
CA GLY A 197 -0.67 -8.65 -16.98
C GLY A 197 -1.63 -7.68 -16.29
N ARG A 198 -2.90 -8.02 -16.01
CA ARG A 198 -3.86 -7.05 -15.44
C ARG A 198 -4.85 -7.68 -14.48
N ALA A 199 -5.10 -7.02 -13.36
CA ALA A 199 -6.21 -7.33 -12.46
C ALA A 199 -6.84 -6.04 -11.94
N ARG A 200 -8.17 -5.99 -11.89
CA ARG A 200 -8.93 -4.91 -11.26
C ARG A 200 -10.21 -5.41 -10.62
N ALA A 201 -10.70 -4.65 -9.67
CA ALA A 201 -12.01 -4.81 -9.07
C ALA A 201 -12.64 -3.44 -8.84
N TRP A 202 -13.95 -3.33 -9.08
CA TRP A 202 -14.67 -2.08 -8.89
C TRP A 202 -16.13 -2.28 -8.48
N GLY A 203 -16.64 -1.35 -7.69
CA GLY A 203 -18.00 -1.34 -7.15
C GLY A 203 -18.23 -0.05 -6.36
N PRO A 204 -19.32 0.05 -5.57
CA PRO A 204 -19.64 1.26 -4.81
C PRO A 204 -18.51 1.73 -3.86
N ALA A 205 -17.66 0.81 -3.38
CA ALA A 205 -16.55 1.13 -2.49
C ALA A 205 -15.30 1.68 -3.19
N GLY A 206 -15.26 1.71 -4.52
CA GLY A 206 -14.13 2.25 -5.29
C GLY A 206 -13.69 1.36 -6.45
N LEU A 207 -12.66 1.81 -7.16
CA LEU A 207 -11.96 1.07 -8.21
C LEU A 207 -10.47 0.93 -7.82
N THR A 208 -9.99 -0.32 -7.85
CA THR A 208 -8.60 -0.69 -7.58
C THR A 208 -8.10 -1.66 -8.63
N GLY A 209 -6.82 -1.58 -9.00
CA GLY A 209 -6.22 -2.53 -9.92
C GLY A 209 -4.74 -2.31 -10.16
N LEU A 210 -4.10 -3.28 -10.81
CA LEU A 210 -2.70 -3.22 -11.23
C LEU A 210 -2.54 -3.64 -12.69
N ILE A 211 -1.55 -3.05 -13.34
CA ILE A 211 -1.11 -3.41 -14.68
C ILE A 211 0.39 -3.70 -14.61
N ASP A 212 0.77 -4.91 -15.01
CA ASP A 212 2.14 -5.32 -15.22
C ASP A 212 2.72 -4.58 -16.42
N SER A 213 3.79 -3.83 -16.20
CA SER A 213 4.43 -3.02 -17.24
C SER A 213 5.39 -3.85 -18.10
N ASP A 214 5.87 -4.99 -17.60
CA ASP A 214 6.82 -5.85 -18.31
C ASP A 214 6.14 -7.00 -19.08
N GLY A 215 4.85 -7.27 -18.82
CA GLY A 215 4.07 -8.31 -19.51
C GLY A 215 4.46 -9.75 -19.16
N GLN A 216 5.09 -9.98 -18.01
CA GLN A 216 5.60 -11.27 -17.55
C GLN A 216 4.72 -11.94 -16.49
N ARG A 217 3.74 -11.22 -15.92
CA ARG A 217 2.89 -11.69 -14.82
C ARG A 217 1.45 -11.89 -15.26
N THR A 218 0.71 -12.69 -14.50
CA THR A 218 -0.73 -12.92 -14.69
C THR A 218 -1.52 -12.17 -13.63
N GLY A 219 -2.62 -11.53 -14.01
CA GLY A 219 -3.55 -10.96 -13.05
C GLY A 219 -4.48 -11.99 -12.42
N ARG A 220 -4.78 -11.82 -11.14
CA ARG A 220 -5.79 -12.58 -10.38
C ARG A 220 -6.51 -11.61 -9.45
N VAL A 221 -7.77 -11.90 -9.13
CA VAL A 221 -8.46 -11.22 -8.01
C VAL A 221 -8.62 -12.24 -6.89
N VAL A 222 -7.94 -11.99 -5.77
CA VAL A 222 -7.95 -12.83 -4.57
C VAL A 222 -9.08 -12.40 -3.67
N ASP A 223 -9.93 -13.34 -3.30
CA ASP A 223 -10.98 -13.11 -2.31
C ASP A 223 -10.39 -13.36 -0.91
N ALA A 224 -9.97 -12.29 -0.24
CA ALA A 224 -9.38 -12.39 1.09
C ALA A 224 -10.39 -12.98 2.09
N LEU A 225 -9.87 -13.67 3.10
CA LEU A 225 -10.72 -14.16 4.18
C LEU A 225 -11.38 -12.98 4.91
N PRO A 226 -12.61 -13.17 5.43
CA PRO A 226 -13.29 -12.12 6.18
C PRO A 226 -12.47 -11.65 7.38
N GLY A 227 -12.61 -10.38 7.74
CA GLY A 227 -11.95 -9.83 8.92
C GLY A 227 -10.47 -9.48 8.73
N THR A 228 -10.00 -9.37 7.49
CA THR A 228 -8.61 -9.02 7.17
C THR A 228 -8.42 -7.51 6.96
N ASN A 229 -9.37 -6.78 6.38
CA ASN A 229 -9.20 -5.35 6.07
C ASN A 229 -9.71 -4.43 7.20
N VAL A 230 -9.02 -3.33 7.48
CA VAL A 230 -9.40 -2.44 8.61
C VAL A 230 -10.65 -1.58 8.36
N LEU A 231 -11.15 -1.49 7.13
CA LEU A 231 -12.35 -0.71 6.77
C LEU A 231 -13.53 -1.59 6.38
N ALA A 232 -13.29 -2.68 5.65
CA ALA A 232 -14.34 -3.56 5.09
C ALA A 232 -14.21 -5.01 5.58
N ARG A 233 -15.35 -5.64 5.92
CA ARG A 233 -15.36 -6.98 6.54
C ARG A 233 -14.99 -8.09 5.56
N ARG A 234 -15.28 -7.92 4.28
CA ARG A 234 -15.00 -8.87 3.22
C ARG A 234 -14.49 -8.09 2.02
N THR A 235 -13.31 -8.45 1.52
CA THR A 235 -12.67 -7.71 0.45
C THR A 235 -12.24 -8.62 -0.68
N ALA A 236 -12.08 -8.04 -1.87
CA ALA A 236 -11.34 -8.64 -2.96
C ALA A 236 -10.09 -7.81 -3.23
N LEU A 237 -9.00 -8.49 -3.59
CA LEU A 237 -7.69 -7.91 -3.80
C LEU A 237 -7.19 -8.25 -5.21
N PRO A 238 -7.12 -7.29 -6.13
CA PRO A 238 -6.38 -7.46 -7.36
C PRO A 238 -4.90 -7.71 -7.08
N THR A 239 -4.33 -8.72 -7.75
CA THR A 239 -2.97 -9.20 -7.52
C THR A 239 -2.33 -9.59 -8.86
N LEU A 240 -1.06 -9.23 -9.07
CA LEU A 240 -0.23 -9.79 -10.14
C LEU A 240 0.59 -10.95 -9.58
N ILE A 241 0.52 -12.11 -10.22
CA ILE A 241 1.24 -13.33 -9.84
C ILE A 241 2.27 -13.72 -10.89
N GLY A 242 3.39 -14.27 -10.46
CA GLY A 242 4.47 -14.72 -11.35
C GLY A 242 5.45 -15.64 -10.64
N GLN A 243 6.45 -16.15 -11.38
CA GLN A 243 7.52 -17.00 -10.85
C GLN A 243 8.87 -16.48 -11.33
N LEU A 244 9.89 -16.61 -10.48
CA LEU A 244 11.27 -16.24 -10.75
C LEU A 244 12.16 -17.47 -10.55
N THR A 245 13.16 -17.64 -11.41
CA THR A 245 14.29 -18.55 -11.20
C THR A 245 15.43 -17.83 -10.48
N PRO A 246 16.45 -18.53 -9.95
CA PRO A 246 17.66 -17.87 -9.46
C PRO A 246 18.26 -16.91 -10.50
N GLY A 247 18.68 -15.72 -10.07
CA GLY A 247 19.22 -14.68 -10.94
C GLY A 247 18.80 -13.27 -10.55
N GLU A 248 18.93 -12.34 -11.49
CA GLU A 248 18.51 -10.94 -11.35
C GLU A 248 17.30 -10.65 -12.25
N HIS A 249 16.26 -10.06 -11.66
CA HIS A 249 14.96 -9.81 -12.29
C HIS A 249 14.49 -8.40 -12.03
N TRP A 250 13.67 -7.88 -12.95
CA TRP A 250 12.96 -6.61 -12.78
C TRP A 250 11.46 -6.85 -12.88
N LEU A 251 10.71 -6.35 -11.90
CA LEU A 251 9.25 -6.34 -11.92
C LEU A 251 8.75 -4.92 -11.81
N ARG A 252 7.93 -4.48 -12.77
CA ARG A 252 7.37 -3.13 -12.83
C ARG A 252 5.86 -3.17 -12.97
N CYS A 253 5.15 -2.40 -12.16
CA CYS A 253 3.71 -2.22 -12.32
C CYS A 253 3.28 -0.80 -12.00
N VAL A 254 2.08 -0.48 -12.50
CA VAL A 254 1.30 0.67 -12.07
C VAL A 254 0.10 0.17 -11.27
N VAL A 255 -0.24 0.89 -10.20
CA VAL A 255 -1.36 0.57 -9.30
C VAL A 255 -2.30 1.75 -9.24
N LEU A 256 -3.60 1.50 -9.44
CA LEU A 256 -4.65 2.50 -9.35
C LEU A 256 -5.46 2.28 -8.07
N GLY A 257 -5.81 3.37 -7.41
CA GLY A 257 -6.83 3.42 -6.38
C GLY A 257 -7.61 4.72 -6.46
N THR A 258 -8.90 4.65 -6.79
CA THR A 258 -9.75 5.83 -6.95
C THR A 258 -11.21 5.50 -6.61
N ALA A 259 -12.08 6.50 -6.59
CA ALA A 259 -13.51 6.30 -6.53
C ALA A 259 -13.98 5.51 -7.76
N ALA A 260 -15.09 4.79 -7.62
CA ALA A 260 -15.73 4.21 -8.80
C ALA A 260 -16.47 5.29 -9.59
N GLY A 261 -16.69 5.04 -10.88
CA GLY A 261 -17.41 5.95 -11.77
C GLY A 261 -16.65 6.27 -13.05
N PRO A 262 -17.17 7.19 -13.87
CA PRO A 262 -16.62 7.51 -15.19
C PRO A 262 -15.16 7.98 -15.14
N GLU A 263 -14.80 8.79 -14.14
CA GLU A 263 -13.44 9.31 -13.98
C GLU A 263 -12.44 8.20 -13.64
N GLY A 264 -12.80 7.31 -12.70
CA GLY A 264 -11.97 6.14 -12.36
C GLY A 264 -11.80 5.17 -13.53
N GLU A 265 -12.85 4.96 -14.33
CA GLU A 265 -12.78 4.17 -15.56
C GLU A 265 -11.89 4.85 -16.63
N ALA A 266 -11.95 6.17 -16.75
CA ALA A 266 -11.11 6.93 -17.66
C ALA A 266 -9.64 6.93 -17.23
N ALA A 267 -9.38 6.94 -15.91
CA ALA A 267 -8.05 6.77 -15.34
C ALA A 267 -7.50 5.37 -15.62
N TRP A 268 -8.29 4.32 -15.40
CA TRP A 268 -7.90 2.93 -15.69
C TRP A 268 -7.48 2.71 -17.15
N ARG A 269 -8.16 3.37 -18.10
CA ARG A 269 -7.84 3.26 -19.54
C ARG A 269 -6.58 4.01 -19.96
N ARG A 270 -6.07 4.91 -19.11
CA ARG A 270 -4.91 5.76 -19.39
C ARG A 270 -3.86 5.60 -18.28
N PRO A 271 -3.27 4.40 -18.12
CA PRO A 271 -2.19 4.22 -17.16
C PRO A 271 -0.99 5.10 -17.55
N PRO A 272 -0.22 5.61 -16.57
CA PRO A 272 1.01 6.32 -16.87
C PRO A 272 2.02 5.39 -17.54
N ALA A 273 2.88 5.97 -18.39
CA ALA A 273 4.02 5.24 -18.90
C ALA A 273 4.95 4.87 -17.73
N HIS A 274 5.41 3.62 -17.69
CA HIS A 274 6.43 3.23 -16.74
C HIS A 274 7.80 3.53 -17.36
N PRO A 275 8.59 4.49 -16.84
CA PRO A 275 9.90 4.75 -17.40
C PRO A 275 10.74 3.48 -17.33
N THR A 276 11.30 3.08 -18.45
CA THR A 276 12.37 2.09 -18.47
C THR A 276 13.55 2.75 -17.79
N MET A 277 13.95 2.24 -16.63
CA MET A 277 15.24 2.59 -16.05
C MET A 277 16.29 2.15 -17.07
N GLY A 278 16.74 3.07 -17.92
CA GLY A 278 17.83 2.83 -18.85
C GLY A 278 19.02 2.31 -18.07
N GLY A 279 19.62 1.22 -18.55
CA GLY A 279 20.87 0.70 -18.01
C GLY A 279 21.90 1.83 -17.99
N SER A 280 22.18 2.36 -16.81
CA SER A 280 23.43 3.08 -16.59
C SER A 280 24.48 1.99 -16.37
N THR A 281 25.28 1.83 -17.41
CA THR A 281 26.65 1.29 -17.40
C THR A 281 27.44 1.82 -16.22
#